data_AF-A0A7C5Y2N5-F1
#
_entry.id   AF-A0A7C5Y2N5-F1
#
_cell.length_a   1.000
_cell.length_b   1.000
_cell.length_c   1.000
_cell.angle_alpha   90.00
_cell.angle_beta   90.00
_cell.angle_gamma   90.00
#
_symmetry.space_group_name_H-M   'P 1'
#
loop_
_entity.id
_entity.type
_entity.pdbx_description
1 polymer ?
#
loop_
_entity_poly.entity_id
_entity_poly.type
_entity_poly.pdbx_seq_one_letter_code
_entity_poly.pdbx_strand_id
1 'polypeptide(L)'
;MSKLGQVFLRDRRILEYISSHVSGRILEIGGGDGRLTRYLISRGEVWVVEIDSRFIQILETIAHHVIHADFLRVEPFNVDWIVGNVPYYISSPILFRLLDWNFHRAILMFQSEFVDKMVMKERDRKYGRLSVMAQYYFNITPLRRVSKYSFSPIPKVDSTIVMLEKIRERDIGFENFIRSIFTQKNKKLKNVLEDVDEKYAERRADELSLEELLELYKTYQ
;
A
#
# COMPACT_ATOMS: atom_id res chain seq x y z
N MET A 1 -26.72 7.43 4.05
CA MET A 1 -25.55 6.56 4.27
C MET A 1 -24.44 7.04 3.35
N SER A 2 -23.25 7.37 3.87
CA SER A 2 -22.19 7.95 3.03
C SER A 2 -21.76 6.93 1.97
N LYS A 3 -21.83 7.34 0.69
CA LYS A 3 -21.56 6.54 -0.51
C LYS A 3 -20.16 5.91 -0.57
N LEU A 4 -19.27 6.24 0.38
CA LEU A 4 -17.84 5.89 0.39
C LEU A 4 -17.40 5.04 1.59
N GLY A 5 -18.29 4.71 2.54
CA GLY A 5 -17.93 3.84 3.68
C GLY A 5 -16.74 4.34 4.52
N GLN A 6 -16.55 5.66 4.61
CA GLN A 6 -15.41 6.28 5.30
C GLN A 6 -15.39 5.94 6.80
N VAL A 7 -14.19 5.62 7.28
CA VAL A 7 -13.89 5.26 8.67
C VAL A 7 -12.83 6.23 9.19
N PHE A 8 -13.20 7.08 10.15
CA PHE A 8 -12.31 8.14 10.63
C PHE A 8 -11.55 7.70 11.87
N LEU A 9 -10.21 7.78 11.82
CA LEU A 9 -9.34 7.57 12.98
C LEU A 9 -9.62 8.66 14.04
N ARG A 10 -9.89 8.26 15.30
CA ARG A 10 -10.14 9.18 16.43
C ARG A 10 -9.05 9.18 17.48
N ASP A 11 -8.28 8.09 17.59
CA ASP A 11 -7.29 7.95 18.66
C ASP A 11 -6.12 8.92 18.43
N ARG A 12 -6.05 9.95 19.28
CA ARG A 12 -5.03 11.00 19.22
C ARG A 12 -3.62 10.46 19.31
N ARG A 13 -3.39 9.41 20.11
CA ARG A 13 -2.06 8.81 20.27
C ARG A 13 -1.58 8.15 18.98
N ILE A 14 -2.52 7.69 18.15
CA ILE A 14 -2.22 7.09 16.85
C ILE A 14 -1.92 8.19 15.83
N LEU A 15 -2.70 9.28 15.83
CA LEU A 15 -2.45 10.45 14.99
C LEU A 15 -1.07 11.06 15.29
N GLU A 16 -0.77 11.26 16.57
CA GLU A 16 0.53 11.75 17.05
C GLU A 16 1.66 10.80 16.62
N TYR A 17 1.48 9.49 16.81
CA TYR A 17 2.44 8.47 16.39
C TYR A 17 2.70 8.49 14.88
N ILE A 18 1.67 8.55 14.03
CA ILE A 18 1.87 8.63 12.57
C ILE A 18 2.65 9.90 12.23
N SER A 19 2.24 11.05 12.77
CA SER A 19 2.87 12.35 12.50
C SER A 19 4.33 12.42 12.95
N SER A 20 4.74 11.66 13.98
CA SER A 20 6.10 11.74 14.51
C SER A 20 7.17 11.12 13.61
N HIS A 21 6.76 10.36 12.59
CA HIS A 21 7.69 9.68 11.69
C HIS A 21 7.97 10.47 10.40
N VAL A 22 7.23 11.55 10.14
CA VAL A 22 7.27 12.26 8.85
C VAL A 22 7.77 13.68 9.02
N SER A 23 8.39 14.22 7.97
CA SER A 23 8.82 15.63 7.89
C SER A 23 9.05 16.04 6.44
N GLY A 24 9.11 17.34 6.14
CA GLY A 24 9.38 17.84 4.79
C GLY A 24 8.11 17.93 3.93
N ARG A 25 8.18 17.52 2.67
CA ARG A 25 7.03 17.52 1.73
C ARG A 25 6.19 16.27 1.93
N ILE A 26 4.97 16.45 2.41
CA ILE A 26 4.08 15.36 2.84
C ILE A 26 2.82 15.37 1.98
N LEU A 27 2.46 14.22 1.42
CA LEU A 27 1.18 13.98 0.76
C LEU A 27 0.29 13.11 1.65
N GLU A 28 -0.86 13.63 2.05
CA GLU A 28 -1.89 12.87 2.73
C GLU A 28 -2.95 12.35 1.74
N ILE A 29 -3.15 11.03 1.72
CA ILE A 29 -4.23 10.35 0.98
C ILE A 29 -5.46 10.29 1.88
N GLY A 30 -6.51 11.03 1.50
CA GLY A 30 -7.81 11.06 2.18
C GLY A 30 -7.76 11.80 3.51
N GLY A 31 -7.72 13.13 3.46
CA GLY A 31 -7.65 13.97 4.67
C GLY A 31 -8.91 13.95 5.55
N GLY A 32 -10.07 13.60 4.99
CA GLY A 32 -11.32 13.56 5.74
C GLY A 32 -11.62 14.90 6.44
N ASP A 33 -12.07 14.85 7.70
CA ASP A 33 -12.31 16.06 8.51
C ASP A 33 -11.02 16.75 9.03
N GLY A 34 -9.86 16.40 8.47
CA GLY A 34 -8.57 17.06 8.72
C GLY A 34 -7.86 16.58 9.99
N ARG A 35 -8.24 15.42 10.54
CA ARG A 35 -7.70 14.95 11.83
C ARG A 35 -6.21 14.69 11.81
N LEU A 36 -5.73 13.95 10.82
CA LEU A 36 -4.29 13.69 10.68
C LEU A 36 -3.59 14.93 10.10
N THR A 37 -4.19 15.59 9.11
CA THR A 37 -3.72 16.86 8.54
C THR A 37 -3.27 17.86 9.60
N ARG A 38 -4.06 18.07 10.66
CA ARG A 38 -3.74 18.99 11.77
C ARG A 38 -2.45 18.66 12.52
N TYR A 39 -2.03 17.40 12.55
CA TYR A 39 -0.74 16.99 13.13
C TYR A 39 0.40 17.06 12.11
N LEU A 40 0.10 16.91 10.82
CA LEU A 40 1.10 16.93 9.75
C LEU A 40 1.60 18.35 9.43
N ILE A 41 0.75 19.37 9.58
CA ILE A 41 1.12 20.76 9.27
C ILE A 41 2.33 21.28 10.08
N SER A 42 2.56 20.73 11.27
CA SER A 42 3.73 21.08 12.10
C SER A 42 4.99 20.28 11.75
N ARG A 43 4.88 19.38 10.76
CA ARG A 43 5.98 18.50 10.30
C ARG A 43 6.56 18.94 8.96
N GLY A 44 5.85 19.76 8.19
CA GLY A 44 6.35 20.32 6.95
C GLY A 44 5.23 20.80 6.02
N GLU A 45 5.52 20.84 4.73
CA GLU A 45 4.58 21.28 3.69
C GLU A 45 3.63 20.14 3.33
N VAL A 46 2.32 20.37 3.45
CA VAL A 46 1.30 19.32 3.39
C VAL A 46 0.38 19.53 2.19
N TRP A 47 0.38 18.55 1.29
CA TRP A 47 -0.64 18.34 0.27
C TRP A 47 -1.65 17.31 0.76
N VAL A 48 -2.93 17.57 0.53
CA VAL A 48 -4.00 16.60 0.80
C VAL A 48 -4.72 16.26 -0.49
N VAL A 49 -4.83 14.97 -0.80
CA VAL A 49 -5.72 14.48 -1.86
C VAL A 49 -6.98 13.94 -1.22
N GLU A 50 -8.12 14.54 -1.52
CA GLU A 50 -9.42 14.10 -0.99
C GLU A 50 -10.43 13.99 -2.12
N ILE A 51 -11.21 12.91 -2.14
CA ILE A 51 -12.21 12.64 -3.17
C ILE A 51 -13.57 13.22 -2.79
N ASP A 52 -13.85 13.31 -1.49
CA ASP A 52 -15.12 13.75 -0.95
C ASP A 52 -15.18 15.27 -0.82
N SER A 53 -15.98 15.89 -1.69
CA SER A 53 -16.13 17.35 -1.78
C SER A 53 -16.57 18.00 -0.46
N ARG A 54 -17.20 17.25 0.45
CA ARG A 54 -17.67 17.75 1.75
C ARG A 54 -16.53 18.20 2.67
N PHE A 55 -15.32 17.68 2.45
CA PHE A 55 -14.17 17.97 3.29
C PHE A 55 -13.21 19.01 2.71
N ILE A 56 -13.38 19.40 1.44
CA ILE A 56 -12.44 20.27 0.76
C ILE A 56 -12.32 21.62 1.46
N GLN A 57 -13.44 22.28 1.78
CA GLN A 57 -13.44 23.58 2.46
C GLN A 57 -12.71 23.53 3.82
N ILE A 58 -12.92 22.48 4.62
CA ILE A 58 -12.23 22.38 5.92
C ILE A 58 -10.75 22.09 5.73
N LEU A 59 -10.38 21.26 4.76
CA LEU A 59 -8.98 20.95 4.46
C LEU A 59 -8.23 22.18 3.95
N GLU A 60 -8.86 23.03 3.13
CA GLU A 60 -8.28 24.29 2.63
C GLU A 60 -7.97 25.29 3.76
N THR A 61 -8.63 25.16 4.91
CA THR A 61 -8.32 25.99 6.10
C THR A 61 -7.15 25.44 6.93
N ILE A 62 -6.62 24.26 6.61
CA ILE A 62 -5.62 23.54 7.41
C ILE A 62 -4.35 23.25 6.58
N ALA A 63 -4.50 22.61 5.43
CA ALA A 63 -3.40 22.16 4.59
C ALA A 63 -2.80 23.31 3.77
N HIS A 64 -1.57 23.13 3.29
CA HIS A 64 -0.93 24.09 2.39
C HIS A 64 -1.55 24.00 0.99
N HIS A 65 -1.87 22.78 0.56
CA HIS A 65 -2.42 22.49 -0.76
C HIS A 65 -3.50 21.41 -0.66
N VAL A 66 -4.63 21.60 -1.33
CA VAL A 66 -5.72 20.62 -1.39
C VAL A 66 -6.01 20.28 -2.85
N ILE A 67 -6.03 18.98 -3.15
CA ILE A 67 -6.36 18.44 -4.47
C ILE A 67 -7.67 17.66 -4.32
N HIS A 68 -8.75 18.20 -4.86
CA HIS A 68 -10.03 17.50 -4.92
C HIS A 68 -10.03 16.48 -6.05
N ALA A 69 -9.62 15.25 -5.76
CA ALA A 69 -9.52 14.18 -6.75
C ALA A 69 -9.50 12.78 -6.12
N ASP A 70 -9.70 11.77 -6.95
CA ASP A 70 -9.32 10.39 -6.62
C ASP A 70 -7.79 10.25 -6.71
N PHE A 71 -7.13 9.87 -5.62
CA PHE A 71 -5.68 9.63 -5.58
C PHE A 71 -5.20 8.68 -6.67
N LEU A 72 -6.02 7.70 -7.06
CA LEU A 72 -5.68 6.78 -8.15
C LEU A 72 -5.56 7.46 -9.52
N ARG A 73 -6.01 8.71 -9.64
CA ARG A 73 -6.05 9.50 -10.88
C ARG A 73 -5.22 10.78 -10.83
N VAL A 74 -4.69 11.16 -9.67
CA VAL A 74 -3.84 12.35 -9.53
C VAL A 74 -2.51 12.13 -10.24
N GLU A 75 -2.06 13.11 -11.02
CA GLU A 75 -0.74 13.10 -11.65
C GLU A 75 0.36 13.11 -10.57
N PRO A 76 1.31 12.15 -10.62
CA PRO A 76 2.33 12.05 -9.59
C PRO A 76 3.29 13.24 -9.61
N PHE A 77 3.76 13.64 -8.42
CA PHE A 77 4.80 14.64 -8.25
C PHE A 77 5.73 14.26 -7.08
N ASN A 78 6.85 14.94 -6.96
CA ASN A 78 7.86 14.65 -5.96
C ASN A 78 7.38 15.07 -4.56
N VAL A 79 7.41 14.12 -3.62
CA VAL A 79 7.16 14.34 -2.19
C VAL A 79 8.14 13.51 -1.37
N ASP A 80 8.41 13.89 -0.12
CA ASP A 80 9.29 13.11 0.74
C ASP A 80 8.53 11.93 1.36
N TRP A 81 7.29 12.21 1.79
CA TRP A 81 6.43 11.26 2.50
C TRP A 81 5.04 11.17 1.89
N ILE A 82 4.51 9.95 1.84
CA ILE A 82 3.09 9.69 1.58
C ILE A 82 2.47 9.10 2.84
N VAL A 83 1.37 9.66 3.32
CA VAL A 83 0.67 9.19 4.52
C VAL A 83 -0.80 9.02 4.26
N GLY A 84 -1.47 8.11 4.95
CA GLY A 84 -2.91 7.96 4.76
C GLY A 84 -3.55 6.83 5.52
N ASN A 85 -4.81 7.05 5.90
CA ASN A 85 -5.72 6.02 6.35
C ASN A 85 -6.63 5.64 5.18
N VAL A 86 -6.20 4.66 4.39
CA VAL A 86 -6.82 4.41 3.09
C VAL A 86 -8.01 3.45 3.19
N PRO A 87 -9.09 3.66 2.42
CA PRO A 87 -10.24 2.77 2.44
C PRO A 87 -9.84 1.34 2.04
N TYR A 88 -10.30 0.36 2.82
CA TYR A 88 -9.81 -1.02 2.70
C TYR A 88 -10.08 -1.66 1.33
N TYR A 89 -11.19 -1.31 0.68
CA TYR A 89 -11.59 -1.88 -0.61
C TYR A 89 -10.66 -1.47 -1.77
N ILE A 90 -9.85 -0.42 -1.60
CA ILE A 90 -8.84 0.04 -2.57
C ILE A 90 -7.40 -0.13 -2.08
N SER A 91 -7.16 -0.99 -1.06
CA SER A 91 -5.80 -1.19 -0.51
C SER A 91 -4.77 -1.59 -1.58
N SER A 92 -5.07 -2.61 -2.41
CA SER A 92 -4.15 -3.02 -3.50
C SER A 92 -4.01 -1.97 -4.59
N PRO A 93 -5.10 -1.35 -5.12
CA PRO A 93 -4.98 -0.21 -6.03
C PRO A 93 -4.08 0.91 -5.50
N ILE A 94 -4.23 1.30 -4.23
CA ILE A 94 -3.38 2.32 -3.60
C ILE A 94 -1.93 1.85 -3.57
N LEU A 95 -1.66 0.65 -3.04
CA LEU A 95 -0.31 0.12 -2.90
C LEU A 95 0.46 0.13 -4.23
N PHE A 96 -0.18 -0.30 -5.32
CA PHE A 96 0.45 -0.32 -6.63
C PHE A 96 0.46 1.05 -7.31
N ARG A 97 -0.49 1.94 -7.00
CA ARG A 97 -0.45 3.33 -7.47
C ARG A 97 0.76 4.08 -6.95
N LEU A 98 1.24 3.75 -5.74
CA LEU A 98 2.46 4.36 -5.18
C LEU A 98 3.68 4.17 -6.10
N LEU A 99 3.73 3.12 -6.92
CA LEU A 99 4.85 2.87 -7.83
C LEU A 99 5.03 3.98 -8.87
N ASP A 100 3.95 4.67 -9.21
CA ASP A 100 3.96 5.79 -10.15
C ASP A 100 4.41 7.10 -9.49
N TRP A 101 4.52 7.13 -8.15
CA TRP A 101 4.98 8.29 -7.38
C TRP A 101 6.47 8.22 -7.07
N ASN A 102 7.08 9.41 -6.95
CA ASN A 102 8.43 9.58 -6.47
C ASN A 102 8.41 10.05 -5.01
N PHE A 103 8.76 9.14 -4.11
CA PHE A 103 8.75 9.36 -2.67
C PHE A 103 9.82 8.53 -1.97
N HIS A 104 10.25 8.96 -0.78
CA HIS A 104 11.21 8.18 0.01
C HIS A 104 10.51 7.08 0.81
N ARG A 105 9.51 7.46 1.61
CA ARG A 105 8.78 6.53 2.48
C ARG A 105 7.30 6.84 2.54
N ALA A 106 6.50 5.81 2.76
CA ALA A 106 5.08 5.96 3.01
C ALA A 106 4.69 5.35 4.37
N ILE A 107 3.76 6.00 5.07
CA ILE A 107 3.12 5.46 6.27
C ILE A 107 1.64 5.34 6.01
N LEU A 108 1.24 4.11 5.71
CA LEU A 108 -0.15 3.79 5.41
C LEU A 108 -0.74 2.91 6.48
N MET A 109 -2.05 3.02 6.66
CA MET A 109 -2.81 2.12 7.49
C MET A 109 -3.70 1.24 6.62
N PHE A 110 -3.51 -0.07 6.72
CA PHE A 110 -4.32 -1.07 6.04
C PHE A 110 -4.96 -2.02 7.07
N GLN A 111 -5.92 -2.85 6.63
CA GLN A 111 -6.40 -3.96 7.45
C GLN A 111 -5.23 -4.86 7.86
N SER A 112 -5.21 -5.35 9.11
CA SER A 112 -4.10 -6.20 9.57
C SER A 112 -3.90 -7.43 8.70
N GLU A 113 -4.96 -8.08 8.23
CA GLU A 113 -4.85 -9.24 7.34
C GLU A 113 -4.21 -8.90 5.99
N PHE A 114 -4.39 -7.68 5.50
CA PHE A 114 -3.77 -7.21 4.26
C PHE A 114 -2.26 -7.04 4.46
N VAL A 115 -1.84 -6.40 5.56
CA VAL A 115 -0.42 -6.26 5.91
C VAL A 115 0.22 -7.63 6.14
N ASP A 116 -0.46 -8.52 6.87
CA ASP A 116 0.01 -9.89 7.11
C ASP A 116 0.22 -10.64 5.79
N LYS A 117 -0.65 -10.45 4.78
CA LYS A 117 -0.47 -11.01 3.43
C LYS A 117 0.72 -10.40 2.69
N MET A 118 0.96 -9.09 2.81
CA MET A 118 2.06 -8.41 2.11
C MET A 118 3.43 -8.98 2.53
N VAL A 119 3.60 -9.31 3.80
CA VAL A 119 4.87 -9.79 4.37
C VAL A 119 5.00 -11.31 4.43
N MET A 120 3.98 -12.04 3.96
CA MET A 120 3.96 -13.50 3.98
C MET A 120 5.07 -14.10 3.13
N LYS A 121 5.64 -15.24 3.53
CA LYS A 121 6.72 -15.94 2.81
C LYS A 121 6.20 -17.16 2.07
N GLU A 122 7.00 -17.70 1.17
CA GLU A 122 6.66 -18.89 0.39
C GLU A 122 6.25 -20.07 1.28
N ARG A 123 5.42 -20.98 0.74
CA ARG A 123 4.83 -22.13 1.45
C ARG A 123 3.78 -21.78 2.51
N ASP A 124 3.62 -20.52 2.90
CA ASP A 124 2.46 -20.10 3.67
C ASP A 124 1.19 -20.12 2.81
N ARG A 125 0.08 -20.57 3.41
CA ARG A 125 -1.21 -20.69 2.71
C ARG A 125 -1.72 -19.37 2.09
N LYS A 126 -1.35 -18.24 2.69
CA LYS A 126 -1.76 -16.89 2.24
C LYS A 126 -0.73 -16.21 1.33
N TYR A 127 0.42 -16.85 1.09
CA TYR A 127 1.40 -16.37 0.13
C TYR A 127 0.81 -16.37 -1.29
N GLY A 128 1.15 -15.34 -2.05
CA GLY A 128 0.62 -15.19 -3.39
C GLY A 128 1.13 -13.94 -4.06
N ARG A 129 0.46 -13.58 -5.17
CA ARG A 129 0.81 -12.40 -5.98
C ARG A 129 0.99 -11.13 -5.14
N LEU A 130 0.10 -10.85 -4.18
CA LEU A 130 0.24 -9.65 -3.35
C LEU A 130 1.54 -9.67 -2.54
N SER A 131 1.88 -10.79 -1.92
CA SER A 131 3.10 -10.96 -1.13
C SER A 131 4.34 -10.70 -1.97
N VAL A 132 4.43 -11.38 -3.12
CA VAL A 132 5.54 -11.25 -4.08
C VAL A 132 5.67 -9.82 -4.57
N MET A 133 4.58 -9.24 -5.08
CA MET A 133 4.61 -7.91 -5.68
C MET A 133 4.92 -6.82 -4.64
N ALA A 134 4.36 -6.93 -3.43
CA ALA A 134 4.64 -5.98 -2.37
C ALA A 134 6.12 -6.04 -1.94
N GLN A 135 6.66 -7.24 -1.69
CA GLN A 135 8.06 -7.42 -1.27
C GLN A 135 9.06 -7.14 -2.40
N TYR A 136 8.65 -7.29 -3.66
CA TYR A 136 9.48 -6.92 -4.81
C TYR A 136 9.68 -5.40 -4.88
N TYR A 137 8.63 -4.62 -4.69
CA TYR A 137 8.71 -3.16 -4.86
C TYR A 137 9.04 -2.39 -3.58
N PHE A 138 8.72 -2.94 -2.42
CA PHE A 138 8.83 -2.23 -1.14
C PHE A 138 9.62 -3.03 -0.11
N ASN A 139 10.44 -2.33 0.66
CA ASN A 139 10.79 -2.77 2.00
C ASN A 139 9.61 -2.43 2.94
N ILE A 140 9.06 -3.45 3.62
CA ILE A 140 7.78 -3.37 4.33
C ILE A 140 8.01 -3.59 5.81
N THR A 141 7.76 -2.57 6.63
CA THR A 141 7.91 -2.65 8.09
C THR A 141 6.57 -2.42 8.79
N PRO A 142 5.90 -3.47 9.30
CA PRO A 142 4.75 -3.31 10.17
C PRO A 142 5.17 -2.59 11.46
N LEU A 143 4.58 -1.42 11.72
CA LEU A 143 4.97 -0.57 12.86
C LEU A 143 4.12 -0.82 14.09
N ARG A 144 2.79 -0.80 13.93
CA ARG A 144 1.85 -0.86 15.07
C ARG A 144 0.49 -1.41 14.66
N ARG A 145 -0.04 -2.37 15.44
CA ARG A 145 -1.45 -2.79 15.33
C ARG A 145 -2.36 -1.74 15.97
N VAL A 146 -3.48 -1.46 15.31
CA VAL A 146 -4.47 -0.46 15.67
C VAL A 146 -5.82 -1.14 15.81
N SER A 147 -6.42 -1.02 16.99
CA SER A 147 -7.73 -1.61 17.24
C SER A 147 -8.81 -0.92 16.41
N LYS A 148 -9.79 -1.69 15.93
CA LYS A 148 -11.01 -1.16 15.30
C LYS A 148 -11.75 -0.13 16.16
N TYR A 149 -11.61 -0.17 17.48
CA TYR A 149 -12.25 0.80 18.38
C TYR A 149 -11.59 2.18 18.37
N SER A 150 -10.43 2.32 17.71
CA SER A 150 -9.78 3.62 17.47
C SER A 150 -10.48 4.45 16.39
N PHE A 151 -11.55 3.94 15.78
CA PHE A 151 -12.22 4.56 14.64
C PHE A 151 -13.71 4.82 14.88
N SER A 152 -14.29 5.71 14.06
CA SER A 152 -15.74 5.91 13.97
C SER A 152 -16.18 6.21 12.53
N PRO A 153 -17.19 5.50 12.00
CA PRO A 153 -17.83 4.31 12.57
C PRO A 153 -16.82 3.16 12.78
N ILE A 154 -17.11 2.24 13.71
CA ILE A 154 -16.20 1.14 14.05
C ILE A 154 -16.16 0.13 12.88
N PRO A 155 -14.98 -0.13 12.26
CA PRO A 155 -14.84 -1.15 11.23
C PRO A 155 -14.96 -2.57 11.80
N LYS A 156 -15.10 -3.57 10.92
CA LYS A 156 -15.24 -4.97 11.34
C LYS A 156 -13.95 -5.60 11.85
N VAL A 157 -12.81 -5.08 11.42
CA VAL A 157 -11.48 -5.67 11.64
C VAL A 157 -10.47 -4.63 12.09
N ASP A 158 -9.40 -5.09 12.72
CA ASP A 158 -8.27 -4.27 13.13
C ASP A 158 -7.40 -3.84 11.93
N SER A 159 -6.60 -2.81 12.17
CA SER A 159 -5.65 -2.25 11.21
C SER A 159 -4.21 -2.40 11.67
N THR A 160 -3.28 -2.23 10.75
CA THR A 160 -1.86 -2.15 11.04
C THR A 160 -1.29 -0.93 10.30
N ILE A 161 -0.57 -0.08 11.04
CA ILE A 161 0.27 0.96 10.46
C ILE A 161 1.50 0.27 9.90
N VAL A 162 1.80 0.54 8.63
CA VAL A 162 2.94 -0.02 7.92
C VAL A 162 3.78 1.11 7.31
N MET A 163 5.09 1.00 7.45
CA MET A 163 6.05 1.81 6.71
C MET A 163 6.47 1.08 5.44
N LEU A 164 6.41 1.77 4.31
CA LEU A 164 6.84 1.29 3.01
C LEU A 164 7.99 2.17 2.52
N GLU A 165 9.08 1.57 2.13
CA GLU A 165 10.19 2.23 1.45
C GLU A 165 10.29 1.67 0.04
N LYS A 166 10.13 2.52 -0.98
CA LYS A 166 10.18 2.10 -2.39
C LYS A 166 11.62 1.73 -2.73
N ILE A 167 11.85 0.47 -3.10
CA ILE A 167 13.20 -0.05 -3.39
C ILE A 167 13.42 -0.35 -4.87
N ARG A 168 12.35 -0.33 -5.69
CA ARG A 168 12.42 -0.56 -7.13
C ARG A 168 11.44 0.34 -7.87
N GLU A 169 11.82 0.72 -9.07
CA GLU A 169 10.91 1.31 -10.05
C GLU A 169 9.99 0.23 -10.63
N ARG A 170 8.89 0.68 -11.24
CA ARG A 170 7.87 -0.21 -11.77
C ARG A 170 8.40 -1.04 -12.93
N ASP A 171 8.23 -2.35 -12.84
CA ASP A 171 8.67 -3.32 -13.85
C ASP A 171 7.46 -4.07 -14.41
N ILE A 172 6.91 -3.54 -15.50
CA ILE A 172 5.71 -4.09 -16.17
C ILE A 172 5.94 -5.55 -16.61
N GLY A 173 7.16 -5.90 -17.01
CA GLY A 173 7.52 -7.25 -17.42
C GLY A 173 7.37 -8.23 -16.25
N PHE A 174 7.93 -7.88 -15.10
CA PHE A 174 7.78 -8.68 -13.88
C PHE A 174 6.33 -8.74 -13.40
N GLU A 175 5.55 -7.64 -13.46
CA GLU A 175 4.12 -7.70 -13.09
C GLU A 175 3.35 -8.70 -13.95
N ASN A 176 3.61 -8.69 -15.26
CA ASN A 176 2.96 -9.59 -16.22
C ASN A 176 3.38 -11.04 -15.99
N PHE A 177 4.66 -11.29 -15.75
CA PHE A 177 5.20 -12.60 -15.43
C PHE A 177 4.58 -13.17 -14.14
N ILE A 178 4.61 -12.41 -13.03
CA ILE A 178 3.99 -12.84 -11.77
C ILE A 178 2.48 -13.04 -11.95
N ARG A 179 1.80 -12.19 -12.74
CA ARG A 179 0.37 -12.37 -13.04
C ARG A 179 0.11 -13.69 -13.76
N SER A 180 0.92 -14.07 -14.75
CA SER A 180 0.70 -15.31 -15.50
C SER A 180 0.79 -16.54 -14.60
N ILE A 181 1.83 -16.64 -13.77
CA ILE A 181 2.07 -17.83 -12.94
C ILE A 181 1.11 -17.93 -11.76
N PHE A 182 0.77 -16.80 -11.12
CA PHE A 182 -0.13 -16.82 -9.96
C PHE A 182 -1.61 -16.95 -10.33
N THR A 183 -1.99 -16.73 -11.59
CA THR A 183 -3.35 -17.03 -12.07
C THR A 183 -3.61 -18.54 -12.06
N GLN A 184 -2.56 -19.35 -12.24
CA GLN A 184 -2.60 -20.81 -12.20
C GLN A 184 -1.80 -21.38 -11.03
N LYS A 185 -1.80 -20.70 -9.87
CA LYS A 185 -0.91 -21.03 -8.74
C LYS A 185 -0.97 -22.47 -8.21
N ASN A 186 -2.07 -23.19 -8.46
CA ASN A 186 -2.22 -24.58 -8.03
C ASN A 186 -1.60 -25.59 -9.02
N LYS A 187 -1.18 -25.15 -10.20
CA LYS A 187 -0.50 -25.97 -11.21
C LYS A 187 1.01 -25.90 -11.02
N LYS A 188 1.68 -27.01 -11.36
CA LYS A 188 3.15 -27.07 -11.49
C LYS A 188 3.62 -26.12 -12.59
N LEU A 189 4.77 -25.50 -12.41
CA LEU A 189 5.28 -24.46 -13.31
C LEU A 189 5.48 -24.95 -14.75
N LYS A 190 5.85 -26.22 -14.96
CA LYS A 190 5.94 -26.82 -16.31
C LYS A 190 4.63 -26.88 -17.08
N ASN A 191 3.50 -26.76 -16.39
CA ASN A 191 2.16 -26.73 -17.00
C ASN A 191 1.65 -25.29 -17.19
N VAL A 192 2.48 -24.29 -16.89
CA VAL A 192 2.14 -22.87 -16.90
C VAL A 192 3.11 -22.06 -17.76
N LEU A 193 4.39 -22.43 -17.75
CA LEU A 193 5.46 -21.82 -18.52
C LEU A 193 6.07 -22.82 -19.51
N GLU A 194 6.46 -22.34 -20.68
CA GLU A 194 7.25 -23.10 -21.67
C GLU A 194 8.73 -23.08 -21.25
N ASP A 195 9.48 -24.17 -21.49
CA ASP A 195 10.94 -24.25 -21.23
C ASP A 195 11.39 -23.85 -19.80
N VAL A 196 10.63 -24.25 -18.79
CA VAL A 196 11.00 -24.03 -17.38
C VAL A 196 12.18 -24.92 -16.98
N ASP A 197 13.15 -24.34 -16.26
CA ASP A 197 14.27 -25.08 -15.66
C ASP A 197 13.75 -26.27 -14.83
N GLU A 198 14.37 -27.44 -15.01
CA GLU A 198 14.02 -28.69 -14.30
C GLU A 198 13.94 -28.51 -12.79
N LYS A 199 14.76 -27.62 -12.22
CA LYS A 199 14.74 -27.32 -10.77
C LYS A 199 13.42 -26.71 -10.28
N TYR A 200 12.66 -26.06 -11.17
CA TYR A 200 11.38 -25.43 -10.86
C TYR A 200 10.18 -26.16 -11.49
N ALA A 201 10.39 -27.01 -12.49
CA ALA A 201 9.35 -27.64 -13.29
C ALA A 201 8.22 -28.30 -12.48
N GLU A 202 8.57 -29.02 -11.41
CA GLU A 202 7.61 -29.75 -10.56
C GLU A 202 7.01 -28.91 -9.42
N ARG A 203 7.50 -27.70 -9.22
CA ARG A 203 7.07 -26.78 -8.14
C ARG A 203 5.90 -25.91 -8.57
N ARG A 204 5.17 -25.36 -7.61
CA ARG A 204 4.10 -24.39 -7.83
C ARG A 204 4.59 -22.97 -7.52
N ALA A 205 3.93 -21.97 -8.09
CA ALA A 205 4.35 -20.57 -7.91
C ALA A 205 4.38 -20.12 -6.44
N ASP A 206 3.49 -20.64 -5.59
CA ASP A 206 3.42 -20.33 -4.16
C ASP A 206 4.49 -21.07 -3.31
N GLU A 207 5.29 -21.93 -3.93
CA GLU A 207 6.39 -22.65 -3.30
C GLU A 207 7.75 -22.00 -3.56
N LEU A 208 7.81 -20.98 -4.43
CA LEU A 208 9.05 -20.26 -4.77
C LEU A 208 9.20 -19.00 -3.92
N SER A 209 10.40 -18.77 -3.40
CA SER A 209 10.77 -17.50 -2.76
C SER A 209 10.81 -16.37 -3.78
N LEU A 210 10.85 -15.12 -3.30
CA LEU A 210 10.98 -13.96 -4.20
C LEU A 210 12.28 -14.03 -5.03
N GLU A 211 13.37 -14.49 -4.43
CA GLU A 211 14.66 -14.64 -5.08
C GLU A 211 14.61 -15.68 -6.20
N GLU A 212 13.95 -16.82 -5.97
CA GLU A 212 13.75 -17.85 -6.98
C GLU A 212 12.83 -17.39 -8.11
N LEU A 213 11.78 -16.62 -7.79
CA LEU A 213 10.91 -16.01 -8.79
C LEU A 213 11.66 -14.99 -9.67
N LEU A 214 12.61 -14.26 -9.09
CA LEU A 214 13.45 -13.32 -9.83
C LEU A 214 14.48 -14.02 -10.70
N GLU A 215 15.06 -15.12 -10.21
CA GLU A 215 15.94 -15.97 -11.00
C GLU A 215 15.19 -16.56 -12.19
N LEU A 216 13.99 -17.12 -11.94
CA LEU A 216 13.11 -17.62 -12.99
C LEU A 216 12.71 -16.51 -13.96
N TYR A 217 12.38 -15.31 -13.50
CA TYR A 217 12.01 -14.21 -14.41
C TYR A 217 13.14 -13.84 -15.39
N LYS A 218 14.40 -13.86 -14.93
CA LYS A 218 15.57 -13.55 -15.79
C LYS A 218 15.79 -14.54 -16.92
N THR A 219 15.29 -15.77 -16.83
CA THR A 219 15.41 -16.75 -17.92
C THR A 219 14.33 -16.57 -19.00
N TYR A 220 13.33 -15.70 -18.77
CA TYR A 220 12.22 -15.41 -19.70
C TYR A 220 12.27 -14.00 -20.29
N GLN A 221 13.36 -13.26 -20.08
CA GLN A 221 13.63 -12.00 -20.79
C GLN A 221 14.43 -12.26 -22.07
#